data_AF-A0ABD1MFW4-F1
#
_entry.id   AF-A0ABD1MFW4-F1
#
_cell.length_a   1.000
_cell.length_b   1.000
_cell.length_c   1.000
_cell.angle_alpha   90.00
_cell.angle_beta   90.00
_cell.angle_gamma   90.00
#
_symmetry.space_group_name_H-M   'P 1'
#
loop_
_entity.id
_entity.type
_entity.pdbx_description
1 polymer ?
#
loop_
_entity_poly.entity_id
_entity_poly.type
_entity_poly.pdbx_seq_one_letter_code
_entity_poly.pdbx_strand_id
1 'polypeptide(L)'
;MASESVSDRKAEVQAFEDSKTGVKGVLDSGVTKIPPMFHIKLDATPTLPTDSNFSTSQFPIIDLLDINNNSAQRVEVVDQIKSASQKWGFFQVINHGIPVEVLDEMISGIRRFHEQDAEARKPFYSRDSSKKVRYFSNGRLFRDMAGTWRDTLVFSVNPDPPNPQEVPAVCRDIVTEYSKQVKALGITIFELLSEALGLDPSYLKEMDCAEALHVMGQYYPECPEPELTLGISKHTDCTFITILLQDQIGGLQVLHENHWVNVPPVHGALFVNIGDILRLMTNDKFTSVYHRVSLKNIGPRVSVVTFFLNYTLSECTSKTYGPIKELLSEENPPIYRDNITMKEILTHYYAKGVDGNSYLLSLRL
;
A
#
# COMPACT_ATOMS: atom_id res chain seq x y z
N MET A 1 3.85 37.76 4.99
CA MET A 1 3.68 36.89 3.80
C MET A 1 4.04 35.43 4.05
N ALA A 2 5.30 35.02 4.28
CA ALA A 2 5.63 33.59 4.52
C ALA A 2 5.20 33.03 5.89
N SER A 3 5.09 33.88 6.93
CA SER A 3 4.62 33.50 8.27
C SER A 3 3.09 33.43 8.37
N GLU A 4 2.39 34.27 7.61
CA GLU A 4 0.91 34.27 7.51
C GLU A 4 0.44 33.01 6.79
N SER A 5 1.04 32.65 5.65
CA SER A 5 0.64 31.47 4.87
C SER A 5 0.82 30.13 5.62
N VAL A 6 1.81 30.01 6.51
CA VAL A 6 2.02 28.82 7.34
C VAL A 6 1.01 28.76 8.49
N SER A 7 0.67 29.90 9.09
CA SER A 7 -0.35 30.01 10.13
C SER A 7 -1.73 29.65 9.58
N ASP A 8 -2.06 30.13 8.38
CA ASP A 8 -3.33 29.89 7.71
C ASP A 8 -3.53 28.39 7.39
N ARG A 9 -2.50 27.72 6.86
CA ARG A 9 -2.55 26.27 6.61
C ARG A 9 -2.76 25.47 7.89
N LYS A 10 -2.09 25.84 8.99
CA LYS A 10 -2.24 25.10 10.25
C LYS A 10 -3.67 25.18 10.77
N ALA A 11 -4.30 26.35 10.67
CA ALA A 11 -5.70 26.53 11.04
C ALA A 11 -6.64 25.73 10.12
N GLU A 12 -6.40 25.74 8.81
CA GLU A 12 -7.16 24.97 7.82
C GLU A 12 -7.09 23.46 8.11
N VAL A 13 -5.89 22.92 8.33
CA VAL A 13 -5.67 21.52 8.68
C VAL A 13 -6.35 21.15 9.99
N GLN A 14 -6.27 22.02 11.01
CA GLN A 14 -6.92 21.78 12.29
C GLN A 14 -8.44 21.75 12.15
N ALA A 15 -9.04 22.70 11.41
CA ALA A 15 -10.48 22.73 11.17
C ALA A 15 -10.96 21.49 10.38
N PHE A 16 -10.19 21.05 9.38
CA PHE A 16 -10.47 19.82 8.64
C PHE A 16 -10.43 18.60 9.57
N GLU A 17 -9.41 18.48 10.42
CA GLU A 17 -9.27 17.40 11.39
C GLU A 17 -10.43 17.39 12.41
N ASP A 18 -10.77 18.56 12.97
CA ASP A 18 -11.81 18.72 13.98
C ASP A 18 -13.21 18.38 13.44
N SER A 19 -13.41 18.53 12.12
CA SER A 19 -14.65 18.10 11.46
C SER A 19 -14.90 16.59 11.59
N LYS A 20 -13.82 15.79 11.61
CA LYS A 20 -13.86 14.31 11.61
C LYS A 20 -14.66 13.70 10.46
N THR A 21 -14.89 14.46 9.39
CA THR A 21 -15.70 14.04 8.24
C THR A 21 -14.85 13.53 7.08
N GLY A 22 -13.58 13.93 7.03
CA GLY A 22 -12.62 13.56 6.00
C GLY A 22 -12.86 14.25 4.66
N VAL A 23 -12.15 13.81 3.63
CA VAL A 23 -12.22 14.39 2.27
C VAL A 23 -13.62 14.21 1.68
N LYS A 24 -14.28 13.08 1.95
CA LYS A 24 -15.68 12.89 1.55
C LYS A 24 -16.60 13.92 2.19
N GLY A 25 -16.37 14.31 3.44
CA GLY A 25 -17.13 15.40 4.08
C GLY A 25 -16.90 16.76 3.43
N VAL A 26 -15.67 17.03 2.97
CA VAL A 26 -15.36 18.23 2.17
C VAL A 26 -16.15 18.22 0.87
N LEU A 27 -16.15 17.11 0.12
CA LEU A 27 -16.96 16.97 -1.09
C LEU A 27 -18.47 17.17 -0.80
N ASP A 28 -18.99 16.54 0.26
CA ASP A 28 -20.40 16.59 0.63
C ASP A 28 -20.87 18.00 1.04
N SER A 29 -19.94 18.88 1.42
CA SER A 29 -20.26 20.29 1.68
C SER A 29 -20.53 21.11 0.41
N GLY A 30 -20.38 20.51 -0.77
CA GLY A 30 -20.69 21.14 -2.06
C GLY A 30 -19.56 22.00 -2.61
N VAL A 31 -18.31 21.75 -2.22
CA VAL A 31 -17.17 22.51 -2.73
C VAL A 31 -16.99 22.30 -4.23
N THR A 32 -16.77 23.39 -4.95
CA THR A 32 -16.41 23.36 -6.39
C THR A 32 -14.91 23.58 -6.62
N LYS A 33 -14.18 23.94 -5.57
CA LYS A 33 -12.72 24.08 -5.55
C LYS A 33 -12.15 23.37 -4.35
N ILE A 34 -11.03 22.67 -4.52
CA ILE A 34 -10.42 21.94 -3.41
C ILE A 34 -9.67 22.93 -2.49
N PRO A 35 -9.73 22.73 -1.16
CA PRO A 35 -9.00 23.57 -0.23
C PRO A 35 -7.48 23.60 -0.52
N PRO A 36 -6.78 24.75 -0.40
CA PRO A 36 -5.35 24.87 -0.69
C PRO A 36 -4.46 23.87 0.05
N MET A 37 -4.87 23.38 1.23
CA MET A 37 -4.11 22.33 1.93
C MET A 37 -3.96 21.02 1.14
N PHE A 38 -4.76 20.79 0.08
CA PHE A 38 -4.67 19.63 -0.80
C PHE A 38 -3.88 19.89 -2.09
N HIS A 39 -3.41 21.11 -2.33
CA HIS A 39 -2.67 21.44 -3.55
C HIS A 39 -1.27 20.83 -3.51
N ILE A 40 -1.02 19.84 -4.37
CA ILE A 40 0.25 19.12 -4.44
C ILE A 40 1.07 19.66 -5.62
N LYS A 41 2.35 19.94 -5.37
CA LYS A 41 3.31 20.20 -6.45
C LYS A 41 3.62 18.88 -7.15
N LEU A 42 3.06 18.69 -8.34
CA LEU A 42 3.29 17.49 -9.15
C LEU A 42 4.77 17.39 -9.58
N ASP A 43 5.27 16.15 -9.57
CA ASP A 43 6.58 15.78 -10.13
C ASP A 43 6.58 16.04 -11.66
N ALA A 44 7.67 16.62 -12.18
CA ALA A 44 7.85 16.88 -13.61
C ALA A 44 8.11 15.62 -14.45
N THR A 45 8.30 14.47 -13.80
CA THR A 45 8.51 13.17 -14.44
C THR A 45 7.33 12.84 -15.38
N PRO A 46 7.60 12.52 -16.66
CA PRO A 46 6.56 12.28 -17.64
C PRO A 46 5.76 11.02 -17.30
N THR A 47 4.48 11.04 -17.67
CA THR A 47 3.63 9.85 -17.65
C THR A 47 3.53 9.32 -19.07
N LEU A 48 3.81 8.02 -19.25
CA LEU A 48 3.71 7.41 -20.58
C LEU A 48 2.25 7.40 -21.05
N PRO A 49 1.99 7.72 -22.33
CA PRO A 49 0.67 7.60 -22.92
C PRO A 49 0.17 6.15 -22.81
N THR A 50 -1.11 5.96 -22.51
CA THR A 50 -1.74 4.65 -22.40
C THR A 50 -1.61 3.82 -23.69
N ASP A 51 -1.51 4.48 -24.84
CA ASP A 51 -1.40 3.87 -26.19
C ASP A 51 0.04 3.66 -26.67
N SER A 52 1.04 3.94 -25.83
CA SER A 52 2.43 3.62 -26.18
C SER A 52 2.66 2.10 -26.06
N ASN A 53 3.27 1.48 -27.08
CA ASN A 53 3.64 0.05 -27.13
C ASN A 53 4.49 -0.46 -25.93
N PHE A 54 4.83 0.42 -24.99
CA PHE A 54 5.70 0.21 -23.84
C PHE A 54 4.95 0.03 -22.50
N SER A 55 3.65 0.35 -22.41
CA SER A 55 3.06 0.77 -21.12
C SER A 55 2.29 -0.31 -20.35
N THR A 56 1.47 -1.15 -20.99
CA THR A 56 0.55 -2.05 -20.28
C THR A 56 0.74 -3.53 -20.59
N SER A 57 1.12 -3.87 -21.82
CA SER A 57 1.37 -5.26 -22.24
C SER A 57 2.60 -5.88 -21.60
N GLN A 58 3.50 -5.07 -21.04
CA GLN A 58 4.72 -5.53 -20.37
C GLN A 58 4.54 -5.69 -18.85
N PHE A 59 3.45 -5.16 -18.29
CA PHE A 59 3.22 -5.27 -16.85
C PHE A 59 2.97 -6.75 -16.51
N PRO A 60 3.69 -7.35 -15.55
CA PRO A 60 3.60 -8.79 -15.31
C PRO A 60 2.23 -9.16 -14.72
N ILE A 61 1.52 -10.07 -15.40
CA ILE A 61 0.32 -10.75 -14.88
C ILE A 61 0.67 -12.22 -14.77
N ILE A 62 0.57 -12.77 -13.55
CA ILE A 62 1.04 -14.11 -13.21
C ILE A 62 -0.16 -14.97 -12.85
N ASP A 63 -0.30 -16.09 -13.55
CA ASP A 63 -1.40 -17.04 -13.36
C ASP A 63 -1.03 -18.07 -12.28
N LEU A 64 -1.79 -18.08 -11.17
CA LEU A 64 -1.58 -18.99 -10.05
C LEU A 64 -2.46 -20.26 -10.14
N LEU A 65 -3.11 -20.51 -11.27
CA LEU A 65 -3.92 -21.71 -11.46
C LEU A 65 -3.09 -22.98 -11.24
N ASP A 66 -3.60 -23.89 -10.40
CA ASP A 66 -3.05 -25.23 -10.14
C ASP A 66 -1.57 -25.31 -9.70
N ILE A 67 -0.98 -24.21 -9.19
CA ILE A 67 0.44 -24.16 -8.76
C ILE A 67 0.80 -25.16 -7.64
N ASN A 68 -0.19 -25.68 -6.92
CA ASN A 68 0.02 -26.68 -5.86
C ASN A 68 -0.04 -28.12 -6.38
N ASN A 69 -0.61 -28.34 -7.56
CA ASN A 69 -0.82 -29.67 -8.15
C ASN A 69 0.04 -29.91 -9.40
N ASN A 70 0.66 -28.87 -9.95
CA ASN A 70 1.48 -28.94 -11.16
C ASN A 70 2.88 -28.34 -10.89
N SER A 71 3.87 -29.21 -10.74
CA SER A 71 5.25 -28.79 -10.46
C SER A 71 5.89 -28.01 -11.60
N ALA A 72 5.54 -28.32 -12.86
CA ALA A 72 6.06 -27.58 -14.01
C ALA A 72 5.50 -26.15 -14.03
N GLN A 73 4.20 -25.99 -13.77
CA GLN A 73 3.57 -24.68 -13.63
C GLN A 73 4.19 -23.88 -12.48
N ARG A 74 4.45 -24.51 -11.32
CA ARG A 74 5.09 -23.83 -10.19
C ARG A 74 6.46 -23.26 -10.55
N VAL A 75 7.30 -24.03 -11.25
CA VAL A 75 8.63 -23.56 -11.69
C VAL A 75 8.50 -22.33 -12.59
N GLU A 76 7.59 -22.35 -13.56
CA GLU A 76 7.35 -21.20 -14.44
C GLU A 76 6.86 -19.98 -13.65
N VAL A 77 5.91 -20.16 -12.73
CA VAL A 77 5.39 -19.10 -11.87
C VAL A 77 6.49 -18.51 -10.99
N VAL A 78 7.37 -19.33 -10.42
CA VAL A 78 8.52 -18.88 -9.62
C VAL A 78 9.46 -18.02 -10.47
N ASP A 79 9.76 -18.43 -11.71
CA ASP A 79 10.61 -17.66 -12.62
C ASP A 79 9.96 -16.33 -13.03
N GLN A 80 8.64 -16.31 -13.26
CA GLN A 80 7.88 -15.09 -13.54
C GLN A 80 7.89 -14.13 -12.34
N ILE A 81 7.64 -14.63 -11.13
CA ILE A 81 7.67 -13.85 -9.88
C ILE A 81 9.08 -13.30 -9.64
N LYS A 82 10.12 -14.09 -9.87
CA LYS A 82 11.52 -13.65 -9.78
C LYS A 82 11.77 -12.48 -10.73
N SER A 83 11.43 -12.62 -12.00
CA SER A 83 11.63 -11.59 -13.01
C SER A 83 10.85 -10.30 -12.67
N ALA A 84 9.58 -10.44 -12.28
CA ALA A 84 8.74 -9.31 -11.92
C ALA A 84 9.24 -8.57 -10.68
N SER A 85 9.63 -9.31 -9.63
CA SER A 85 10.15 -8.73 -8.38
C SER A 85 11.49 -8.02 -8.56
N GLN A 86 12.31 -8.47 -9.52
CA GLN A 86 13.59 -7.85 -9.87
C GLN A 86 13.43 -6.61 -10.76
N LYS A 87 12.60 -6.69 -11.80
CA LYS A 87 12.51 -5.66 -12.85
C LYS A 87 11.44 -4.61 -12.57
N TRP A 88 10.30 -5.05 -12.05
CA TRP A 88 9.13 -4.20 -11.83
C TRP A 88 8.88 -3.89 -10.36
N GLY A 89 9.27 -4.78 -9.44
CA GLY A 89 8.89 -4.70 -8.03
C GLY A 89 7.37 -4.79 -7.79
N PHE A 90 6.62 -5.06 -8.85
CA PHE A 90 5.16 -5.07 -8.94
C PHE A 90 4.74 -6.15 -9.93
N PHE A 91 3.63 -6.81 -9.64
CA PHE A 91 2.95 -7.72 -10.56
C PHE A 91 1.48 -7.86 -10.17
N GLN A 92 0.66 -8.38 -11.10
CA GLN A 92 -0.69 -8.85 -10.81
C GLN A 92 -0.67 -10.37 -10.70
N VAL A 93 -1.54 -10.89 -9.85
CA VAL A 93 -1.86 -12.32 -9.80
C VAL A 93 -3.32 -12.53 -10.17
N ILE A 94 -3.58 -13.59 -10.93
CA ILE A 94 -4.92 -14.08 -11.30
C ILE A 94 -5.04 -15.55 -10.90
N ASN A 95 -6.27 -16.08 -10.87
CA ASN A 95 -6.56 -17.46 -10.44
C ASN A 95 -5.93 -17.82 -9.08
N HIS A 96 -5.81 -16.83 -8.20
CA HIS A 96 -5.16 -16.93 -6.89
C HIS A 96 -6.04 -17.61 -5.82
N GLY A 97 -7.19 -18.16 -6.20
CA GLY A 97 -8.08 -18.95 -5.33
C GLY A 97 -9.03 -18.16 -4.42
N ILE A 98 -9.00 -16.82 -4.45
CA ILE A 98 -9.98 -15.99 -3.72
C ILE A 98 -11.18 -15.78 -4.66
N PRO A 99 -12.42 -16.13 -4.26
CA PRO A 99 -13.60 -15.92 -5.10
C PRO A 99 -13.78 -14.43 -5.45
N VAL A 100 -14.15 -14.16 -6.70
CA VAL A 100 -14.34 -12.79 -7.20
C VAL A 100 -15.44 -12.07 -6.41
N GLU A 101 -16.45 -12.79 -5.96
CA GLU A 101 -17.55 -12.26 -5.15
C GLU A 101 -17.05 -11.71 -3.80
N VAL A 102 -16.00 -12.32 -3.22
CA VAL A 102 -15.37 -11.83 -1.99
C VAL A 102 -14.62 -10.52 -2.27
N LEU A 103 -13.95 -10.42 -3.42
CA LEU A 103 -13.25 -9.19 -3.82
C LEU A 103 -14.25 -8.04 -4.08
N ASP A 104 -15.30 -8.31 -4.85
CA ASP A 104 -16.34 -7.33 -5.19
C ASP A 104 -17.12 -6.86 -3.96
N GLU A 105 -17.48 -7.79 -3.07
CA GLU A 105 -18.17 -7.44 -1.83
C GLU A 105 -17.24 -6.68 -0.88
N MET A 106 -15.93 -6.94 -0.89
CA MET A 106 -14.97 -6.19 -0.07
C MET A 106 -14.86 -4.74 -0.54
N ILE A 107 -14.75 -4.51 -1.86
CA ILE A 107 -14.82 -3.17 -2.44
C ILE A 107 -16.15 -2.48 -2.07
N SER A 108 -17.26 -3.19 -2.20
CA SER A 108 -18.60 -2.68 -1.90
C SER A 108 -18.81 -2.38 -0.41
N GLY A 109 -18.25 -3.20 0.49
CA GLY A 109 -18.27 -2.99 1.92
C GLY A 109 -17.54 -1.73 2.35
N ILE A 110 -16.32 -1.51 1.82
CA ILE A 110 -15.57 -0.28 2.09
C ILE A 110 -16.31 0.93 1.52
N ARG A 111 -16.83 0.84 0.30
CA ARG A 111 -17.66 1.91 -0.31
C ARG A 111 -18.85 2.26 0.58
N ARG A 112 -19.63 1.26 1.00
CA ARG A 112 -20.80 1.45 1.88
C ARG A 112 -20.44 2.18 3.16
N PHE A 113 -19.30 1.88 3.79
CA PHE A 113 -18.83 2.63 4.97
C PHE A 113 -18.57 4.10 4.65
N HIS A 114 -17.80 4.41 3.59
CA HIS A 114 -17.42 5.79 3.27
C HIS A 114 -18.58 6.64 2.76
N GLU A 115 -19.59 6.01 2.16
CA GLU A 115 -20.79 6.68 1.64
C GLU A 115 -21.89 6.88 2.69
N GLN A 116 -21.72 6.40 3.93
CA GLN A 116 -22.65 6.73 5.03
C GLN A 116 -22.60 8.22 5.40
N ASP A 117 -23.66 8.69 6.05
CA ASP A 117 -23.69 10.00 6.71
C ASP A 117 -22.49 10.18 7.64
N ALA A 118 -21.99 11.41 7.73
CA ALA A 118 -20.82 11.72 8.54
C ALA A 118 -20.99 11.29 10.01
N GLU A 119 -22.19 11.40 10.58
CA GLU A 119 -22.48 11.00 11.96
C GLU A 119 -22.28 9.49 12.21
N ALA A 120 -22.49 8.64 11.20
CA ALA A 120 -22.22 7.21 11.31
C ALA A 120 -20.71 6.88 11.24
N ARG A 121 -19.92 7.72 10.54
CA ARG A 121 -18.47 7.53 10.34
C ARG A 121 -17.62 8.14 11.46
N LYS A 122 -18.03 9.29 12.00
CA LYS A 122 -17.33 10.07 13.04
C LYS A 122 -16.90 9.24 14.28
N PRO A 123 -17.68 8.27 14.80
CA PRO A 123 -17.27 7.45 15.94
C PRO A 123 -15.97 6.67 15.70
N PHE A 124 -15.69 6.31 14.43
CA PHE A 124 -14.48 5.61 14.04
C PHE A 124 -13.30 6.56 13.81
N TYR A 125 -13.53 7.88 13.73
CA TYR A 125 -12.49 8.83 13.38
C TYR A 125 -11.43 8.94 14.48
N SER A 126 -10.18 8.56 14.18
CA SER A 126 -9.09 8.63 15.14
C SER A 126 -7.70 8.57 14.50
N ARG A 127 -6.79 9.40 15.02
CA ARG A 127 -5.34 9.32 14.76
C ARG A 127 -4.58 8.43 15.74
N ASP A 128 -5.25 7.88 16.76
CA ASP A 128 -4.63 6.96 17.70
C ASP A 128 -4.32 5.64 16.99
N SER A 129 -3.03 5.39 16.75
CA SER A 129 -2.55 4.18 16.08
C SER A 129 -2.66 2.92 16.91
N SER A 130 -2.97 3.01 18.21
CA SER A 130 -3.22 1.84 19.05
C SER A 130 -4.60 1.21 18.80
N LYS A 131 -5.54 1.97 18.21
CA LYS A 131 -6.86 1.45 17.84
C LYS A 131 -6.74 0.49 16.67
N LYS A 132 -7.31 -0.71 16.84
CA LYS A 132 -7.35 -1.75 15.80
C LYS A 132 -8.28 -1.41 14.65
N VAL A 133 -9.37 -0.68 14.92
CA VAL A 133 -10.28 -0.15 13.89
C VAL A 133 -10.32 1.37 14.01
N ARG A 134 -10.01 2.06 12.91
CA ARG A 134 -10.07 3.52 12.87
C ARG A 134 -10.24 4.06 11.46
N TYR A 135 -10.98 5.15 11.36
CA TYR A 135 -11.15 5.97 10.19
C TYR A 135 -10.31 7.24 10.34
N PHE A 136 -9.68 7.71 9.28
CA PHE A 136 -8.98 9.01 9.27
C PHE A 136 -8.73 9.45 7.83
N SER A 137 -8.25 10.68 7.68
CA SER A 137 -7.78 11.19 6.40
C SER A 137 -6.33 11.61 6.54
N ASN A 138 -5.48 11.18 5.61
CA ASN A 138 -4.08 11.58 5.52
C ASN A 138 -3.25 11.32 6.80
N GLY A 139 -2.55 10.19 6.87
CA GLY A 139 -1.80 9.78 8.08
C GLY A 139 -0.70 10.76 8.50
N ARG A 140 -0.15 11.52 7.55
CA ARG A 140 0.91 12.51 7.74
C ARG A 140 0.43 13.96 7.58
N LEU A 141 -0.87 14.23 7.65
CA LEU A 141 -1.48 15.56 7.36
C LEU A 141 -0.79 16.75 8.06
N PHE A 142 -0.40 16.57 9.32
CA PHE A 142 0.26 17.61 10.13
C PHE A 142 1.76 17.77 9.86
N ARG A 143 2.38 16.85 9.13
CA ARG A 143 3.82 16.83 8.82
C ARG A 143 4.08 17.21 7.37
N ASP A 144 3.27 16.68 6.46
CA ASP A 144 3.43 16.89 5.02
C ASP A 144 2.96 18.29 4.63
N MET A 145 3.55 18.85 3.57
CA MET A 145 3.22 20.19 3.06
C MET A 145 1.81 20.27 2.44
N ALA A 146 1.27 19.14 1.97
CA ALA A 146 -0.06 19.04 1.39
C ALA A 146 -0.70 17.69 1.74
N GLY A 147 -2.02 17.67 1.92
CA GLY A 147 -2.81 16.46 2.00
C GLY A 147 -3.10 15.87 0.62
N THR A 148 -3.44 14.58 0.60
CA THR A 148 -3.94 13.85 -0.57
C THR A 148 -5.46 13.72 -0.51
N TRP A 149 -6.12 13.61 -1.67
CA TRP A 149 -7.58 13.52 -1.80
C TRP A 149 -8.09 12.11 -1.52
N ARG A 150 -7.96 11.67 -0.26
CA ARG A 150 -8.40 10.35 0.18
C ARG A 150 -8.78 10.28 1.65
N ASP A 151 -9.58 9.26 1.91
CA ASP A 151 -10.02 8.82 3.21
C ASP A 151 -9.60 7.35 3.42
N THR A 152 -9.33 6.96 4.67
CA THR A 152 -8.81 5.62 4.99
C THR A 152 -9.54 5.02 6.19
N LEU A 153 -10.07 3.81 6.02
CA LEU A 153 -10.52 2.93 7.11
C LEU A 153 -9.50 1.82 7.31
N VAL A 154 -9.03 1.62 8.54
CA VAL A 154 -7.97 0.65 8.88
C VAL A 154 -8.49 -0.44 9.79
N PHE A 155 -7.99 -1.65 9.56
CA PHE A 155 -8.18 -2.83 10.38
C PHE A 155 -6.81 -3.46 10.67
N SER A 156 -6.43 -3.55 11.95
CA SER A 156 -5.29 -4.36 12.42
C SER A 156 -5.78 -5.78 12.65
N VAL A 157 -5.50 -6.69 11.71
CA VAL A 157 -6.13 -8.01 11.60
C VAL A 157 -5.30 -9.10 12.27
N ASN A 158 -3.98 -9.03 12.17
CA ASN A 158 -3.06 -9.99 12.78
C ASN A 158 -1.90 -9.22 13.43
N PRO A 159 -1.35 -9.66 14.58
CA PRO A 159 -1.63 -10.93 15.28
C PRO A 159 -2.90 -10.94 16.13
N ASP A 160 -3.42 -9.77 16.50
CA ASP A 160 -4.57 -9.65 17.40
C ASP A 160 -5.74 -8.94 16.70
N PRO A 161 -6.70 -9.69 16.12
CA PRO A 161 -7.81 -9.12 15.34
C PRO A 161 -8.70 -8.21 16.20
N PRO A 162 -9.44 -7.27 15.57
CA PRO A 162 -10.37 -6.41 16.31
C PRO A 162 -11.53 -7.23 16.84
N ASN A 163 -12.15 -6.75 17.93
CA ASN A 163 -13.44 -7.30 18.32
C ASN A 163 -14.43 -7.04 17.17
N PRO A 164 -15.21 -8.04 16.71
CA PRO A 164 -16.16 -7.83 15.62
C PRO A 164 -17.10 -6.63 15.84
N GLN A 165 -17.45 -6.32 17.08
CA GLN A 165 -18.31 -5.15 17.39
C GLN A 165 -17.62 -3.80 17.19
N GLU A 166 -16.29 -3.75 17.18
CA GLU A 166 -15.51 -2.55 16.84
C GLU A 166 -15.44 -2.31 15.33
N VAL A 167 -15.75 -3.32 14.52
CA VAL A 167 -15.77 -3.22 13.06
C VAL A 167 -17.14 -2.67 12.61
N PRO A 168 -17.19 -1.67 11.70
CA PRO A 168 -18.44 -1.11 11.20
C PRO A 168 -19.35 -2.21 10.65
N ALA A 169 -20.60 -2.24 11.11
CA ALA A 169 -21.54 -3.32 10.78
C ALA A 169 -21.74 -3.48 9.26
N VAL A 170 -21.66 -2.39 8.49
CA VAL A 170 -21.85 -2.38 7.03
C VAL A 170 -20.78 -3.16 6.25
N CYS A 171 -19.60 -3.38 6.83
CA CYS A 171 -18.50 -4.09 6.17
C CYS A 171 -17.88 -5.21 7.02
N ARG A 172 -18.43 -5.48 8.21
CA ARG A 172 -17.87 -6.39 9.21
C ARG A 172 -17.55 -7.78 8.67
N ASP A 173 -18.57 -8.46 8.16
CA ASP A 173 -18.46 -9.88 7.80
C ASP A 173 -17.50 -10.06 6.63
N ILE A 174 -17.57 -9.16 5.63
CA ILE A 174 -16.70 -9.22 4.46
C ILE A 174 -15.24 -8.87 4.80
N VAL A 175 -15.00 -7.92 5.70
CA VAL A 175 -13.64 -7.61 6.17
C VAL A 175 -13.03 -8.85 6.81
N THR A 176 -13.78 -9.59 7.63
CA THR A 176 -13.31 -10.84 8.25
C THR A 176 -13.00 -11.91 7.21
N GLU A 177 -13.90 -12.15 6.26
CA GLU A 177 -13.71 -13.19 5.23
C GLU A 177 -12.55 -12.84 4.28
N TYR A 178 -12.53 -11.63 3.73
CA TYR A 178 -11.45 -11.15 2.87
C TYR A 178 -10.09 -11.25 3.57
N SER A 179 -10.03 -10.82 4.83
CA SER A 179 -8.80 -10.85 5.64
C SER A 179 -8.22 -12.25 5.78
N LYS A 180 -9.08 -13.26 6.02
CA LYS A 180 -8.66 -14.66 6.12
C LYS A 180 -8.06 -15.15 4.80
N GLN A 181 -8.74 -14.87 3.69
CA GLN A 181 -8.33 -15.34 2.37
C GLN A 181 -7.06 -14.63 1.86
N VAL A 182 -6.97 -13.31 2.01
CA VAL A 182 -5.78 -12.55 1.60
C VAL A 182 -4.56 -12.91 2.45
N LYS A 183 -4.74 -13.28 3.73
CA LYS A 183 -3.65 -13.81 4.56
C LYS A 183 -3.10 -15.12 4.00
N ALA A 184 -3.98 -16.04 3.62
CA ALA A 184 -3.59 -17.32 3.02
C ALA A 184 -2.84 -17.10 1.70
N LEU A 185 -3.35 -16.20 0.84
CA LEU A 185 -2.64 -15.82 -0.38
C LEU A 185 -1.27 -15.21 -0.09
N GLY A 186 -1.16 -14.32 0.89
CA GLY A 186 0.13 -13.74 1.29
C GLY A 186 1.17 -14.77 1.70
N ILE A 187 0.76 -15.81 2.44
CA ILE A 187 1.64 -16.93 2.79
C ILE A 187 2.15 -17.63 1.52
N THR A 188 1.25 -17.96 0.57
CA THR A 188 1.64 -18.56 -0.71
C THR A 188 2.59 -17.67 -1.52
N ILE A 189 2.36 -16.35 -1.54
CA ILE A 189 3.26 -15.40 -2.21
C ILE A 189 4.64 -15.37 -1.54
N PHE A 190 4.73 -15.42 -0.22
CA PHE A 190 6.02 -15.52 0.49
C PHE A 190 6.75 -16.82 0.18
N GLU A 191 6.05 -17.93 0.01
CA GLU A 191 6.65 -19.20 -0.38
C GLU A 191 7.27 -19.11 -1.78
N LEU A 192 6.51 -18.60 -2.75
CA LEU A 192 6.97 -18.40 -4.12
C LEU A 192 8.14 -17.39 -4.21
N LEU A 193 8.12 -16.33 -3.40
CA LEU A 193 9.22 -15.37 -3.31
C LEU A 193 10.49 -16.00 -2.70
N SER A 194 10.34 -16.92 -1.74
CA SER A 194 11.48 -17.64 -1.15
C SER A 194 12.13 -18.55 -2.20
N GLU A 195 11.33 -19.30 -2.95
CA GLU A 195 11.81 -20.11 -4.09
C GLU A 195 12.45 -19.26 -5.18
N ALA A 196 11.89 -18.09 -5.50
CA ALA A 196 12.44 -17.15 -6.48
C ALA A 196 13.84 -16.63 -6.07
N LEU A 197 14.13 -16.62 -4.76
CA LEU A 197 15.44 -16.30 -4.19
C LEU A 197 16.41 -17.50 -4.17
N GLY A 198 15.92 -18.70 -4.49
CA GLY A 198 16.66 -19.96 -4.38
C GLY A 198 16.74 -20.50 -2.94
N LEU A 199 15.79 -20.12 -2.08
CA LEU A 199 15.69 -20.54 -0.68
C LEU A 199 14.61 -21.61 -0.51
N ASP A 200 14.55 -22.20 0.68
CA ASP A 200 13.44 -23.08 1.05
C ASP A 200 12.10 -22.31 0.97
N PRO A 201 11.01 -22.91 0.45
CA PRO A 201 9.71 -22.26 0.38
C PRO A 201 9.23 -21.68 1.73
N SER A 202 9.57 -22.28 2.88
CA SER A 202 9.15 -21.74 4.18
C SER A 202 9.97 -20.55 4.67
N TYR A 203 11.08 -20.20 4.01
CA TYR A 203 12.10 -19.28 4.56
C TYR A 203 11.53 -17.94 5.03
N LEU A 204 10.87 -17.17 4.15
CA LEU A 204 10.31 -15.86 4.52
C LEU A 204 9.16 -15.97 5.54
N LYS A 205 8.43 -17.09 5.54
CA LYS A 205 7.40 -17.35 6.53
C LYS A 205 8.00 -17.61 7.91
N GLU A 206 9.07 -18.39 8.00
CA GLU A 206 9.83 -18.64 9.24
C GLU A 206 10.54 -17.39 9.76
N MET A 207 10.78 -16.41 8.87
CA MET A 207 11.18 -15.05 9.25
C MET A 207 10.01 -14.17 9.72
N ASP A 208 8.84 -14.73 10.02
CA ASP A 208 7.62 -14.04 10.43
C ASP A 208 7.15 -12.93 9.46
N CYS A 209 7.51 -12.98 8.18
CA CYS A 209 7.10 -11.95 7.23
C CYS A 209 5.58 -11.93 7.00
N ALA A 210 4.89 -13.03 7.28
CA ALA A 210 3.45 -13.20 7.15
C ALA A 210 2.65 -12.95 8.46
N GLU A 211 3.33 -12.61 9.56
CA GLU A 211 2.73 -12.63 10.91
C GLU A 211 1.96 -11.37 11.31
N ALA A 212 2.14 -10.24 10.66
CA ALA A 212 1.32 -9.06 10.93
C ALA A 212 0.65 -8.57 9.67
N LEU A 213 -0.66 -8.33 9.79
CA LEU A 213 -1.54 -8.03 8.68
C LEU A 213 -2.36 -6.78 9.00
N HIS A 214 -2.21 -5.77 8.17
CA HIS A 214 -2.99 -4.54 8.25
C HIS A 214 -3.79 -4.35 6.95
N VAL A 215 -5.11 -4.28 7.06
CA VAL A 215 -6.00 -4.04 5.92
C VAL A 215 -6.49 -2.60 5.97
N MET A 216 -6.40 -1.89 4.84
CA MET A 216 -6.79 -0.50 4.72
C MET A 216 -7.73 -0.30 3.53
N GLY A 217 -8.99 0.03 3.81
CA GLY A 217 -9.93 0.52 2.82
C GLY A 217 -9.61 1.98 2.49
N GLN A 218 -9.16 2.23 1.27
CA GLN A 218 -8.90 3.56 0.74
C GLN A 218 -10.09 4.00 -0.10
N TYR A 219 -10.58 5.20 0.16
CA TYR A 219 -11.68 5.82 -0.57
C TYR A 219 -11.24 7.16 -1.13
N TYR A 220 -11.41 7.33 -2.44
CA TYR A 220 -11.05 8.53 -3.17
C TYR A 220 -12.36 9.11 -3.73
N PRO A 221 -12.96 10.09 -3.04
CA PRO A 221 -14.15 10.76 -3.55
C PRO A 221 -13.84 11.45 -4.89
N GLU A 222 -14.89 11.77 -5.65
CA GLU A 222 -14.76 12.64 -6.81
C GLU A 222 -14.05 13.94 -6.42
N CYS A 223 -13.16 14.42 -7.28
CA CYS A 223 -12.35 15.61 -7.03
C CYS A 223 -12.75 16.69 -8.03
N PRO A 224 -13.16 17.88 -7.56
CA PRO A 224 -13.49 19.01 -8.46
C PRO A 224 -12.31 19.52 -9.29
N GLU A 225 -11.08 19.41 -8.77
CA GLU A 225 -9.84 19.90 -9.38
C GLU A 225 -8.76 18.80 -9.33
N PRO A 226 -8.94 17.66 -10.03
CA PRO A 226 -8.08 16.48 -9.93
C PRO A 226 -6.64 16.73 -10.38
N GLU A 227 -6.39 17.75 -11.20
CA GLU A 227 -5.07 18.19 -11.66
C GLU A 227 -4.25 18.91 -10.58
N LEU A 228 -4.89 19.39 -9.50
CA LEU A 228 -4.21 20.11 -8.41
C LEU A 228 -3.79 19.19 -7.27
N THR A 229 -4.17 17.91 -7.29
CA THR A 229 -3.92 16.98 -6.18
C THR A 229 -3.74 15.54 -6.67
N LEU A 230 -3.56 14.61 -5.74
CA LEU A 230 -3.40 13.18 -6.00
C LEU A 230 -4.20 12.39 -4.96
N GLY A 231 -4.59 11.17 -5.31
CA GLY A 231 -5.16 10.24 -4.35
C GLY A 231 -4.10 9.77 -3.35
N ILE A 232 -2.89 9.50 -3.83
CA ILE A 232 -1.70 9.26 -2.99
C ILE A 232 -0.48 9.83 -3.71
N SER A 233 0.35 10.58 -2.97
CA SER A 233 1.63 11.10 -3.44
C SER A 233 2.65 9.99 -3.75
N LYS A 234 3.72 10.32 -4.48
CA LYS A 234 4.85 9.43 -4.76
C LYS A 234 5.44 8.86 -3.47
N HIS A 235 5.49 7.54 -3.35
CA HIS A 235 6.07 6.84 -2.21
C HIS A 235 6.52 5.42 -2.56
N THR A 236 7.28 4.81 -1.66
CA THR A 236 7.52 3.36 -1.55
C THR A 236 6.84 2.84 -0.29
N ASP A 237 6.57 1.54 -0.25
CA ASP A 237 5.95 0.91 0.91
C ASP A 237 7.01 0.45 1.92
N CYS A 238 6.89 0.89 3.16
CA CYS A 238 7.70 0.38 4.27
C CYS A 238 7.11 -0.95 4.79
N THR A 239 7.05 -1.97 3.94
CA THR A 239 6.48 -3.31 4.23
C THR A 239 7.44 -4.42 3.76
N PHE A 240 7.09 -5.68 4.01
CA PHE A 240 7.70 -6.80 3.29
C PHE A 240 7.10 -6.90 1.88
N ILE A 241 5.78 -7.08 1.82
CA ILE A 241 4.98 -7.00 0.60
C ILE A 241 3.67 -6.30 0.90
N THR A 242 3.04 -5.84 -0.17
CA THR A 242 1.69 -5.30 -0.16
C THR A 242 0.84 -6.09 -1.16
N ILE A 243 -0.37 -6.48 -0.76
CA ILE A 243 -1.40 -7.01 -1.67
C ILE A 243 -2.51 -5.98 -1.82
N LEU A 244 -2.80 -5.58 -3.05
CA LEU A 244 -3.73 -4.50 -3.38
C LEU A 244 -4.88 -5.02 -4.24
N LEU A 245 -6.09 -4.89 -3.71
CA LEU A 245 -7.36 -5.01 -4.43
C LEU A 245 -7.81 -3.62 -4.88
N GLN A 246 -8.17 -3.43 -6.14
CA GLN A 246 -8.71 -2.16 -6.62
C GLN A 246 -9.96 -2.35 -7.47
N ASP A 247 -10.80 -1.33 -7.52
CA ASP A 247 -11.94 -1.29 -8.43
C ASP A 247 -11.52 -1.09 -9.90
N GLN A 248 -12.51 -1.02 -10.78
CA GLN A 248 -12.31 -0.89 -12.23
C GLN A 248 -12.04 0.56 -12.68
N ILE A 249 -12.02 1.55 -11.77
CA ILE A 249 -11.64 2.93 -12.10
C ILE A 249 -10.11 3.01 -12.27
N GLY A 250 -9.35 2.27 -11.48
CA GLY A 250 -7.88 2.27 -11.55
C GLY A 250 -7.28 3.59 -11.07
N GLY A 251 -6.09 3.95 -11.55
CA GLY A 251 -5.39 5.18 -11.14
C GLY A 251 -4.06 4.93 -10.41
N LEU A 252 -3.74 3.67 -10.13
CA LEU A 252 -2.38 3.27 -9.74
C LEU A 252 -1.40 3.59 -10.88
N GLN A 253 -0.32 4.29 -10.52
CA GLN A 253 0.81 4.54 -11.39
C GLN A 253 2.09 4.03 -10.73
N VAL A 254 2.86 3.24 -11.46
CA VAL A 254 4.14 2.67 -11.03
C VAL A 254 5.27 3.36 -11.79
N LEU A 255 6.35 3.73 -11.11
CA LEU A 255 7.51 4.33 -11.75
C LEU A 255 8.42 3.23 -12.32
N HIS A 256 8.48 3.09 -13.63
CA HIS A 256 9.34 2.12 -14.30
C HIS A 256 10.23 2.83 -15.31
N GLU A 257 11.53 2.55 -15.30
CA GLU A 257 12.53 3.18 -16.19
C GLU A 257 12.39 4.73 -16.27
N ASN A 258 12.23 5.38 -15.11
CA ASN A 258 12.01 6.83 -14.97
C ASN A 258 10.75 7.40 -15.65
N HIS A 259 9.76 6.55 -15.91
CA HIS A 259 8.47 6.96 -16.44
C HIS A 259 7.33 6.47 -15.54
N TRP A 260 6.29 7.29 -15.39
CA TRP A 260 5.07 6.83 -14.74
C TRP A 260 4.27 5.96 -15.73
N VAL A 261 4.04 4.71 -15.33
CA VAL A 261 3.26 3.72 -16.07
C VAL A 261 1.89 3.58 -15.42
N ASN A 262 0.82 3.78 -16.20
CA ASN A 262 -0.54 3.51 -15.74
C ASN A 262 -0.78 2.00 -15.76
N VAL A 263 -1.15 1.41 -14.63
CA VAL A 263 -1.46 -0.02 -14.60
C VAL A 263 -2.98 -0.22 -14.60
N PRO A 264 -3.55 -0.80 -15.67
CA PRO A 264 -4.99 -1.00 -15.77
C PRO A 264 -5.43 -2.05 -14.73
N PRO A 265 -6.59 -1.85 -14.08
CA PRO A 265 -7.19 -2.88 -13.26
C PRO A 265 -7.63 -4.04 -14.15
N VAL A 266 -7.41 -5.27 -13.67
CA VAL A 266 -8.00 -6.49 -14.24
C VAL A 266 -8.98 -7.00 -13.20
N HIS A 267 -10.23 -7.22 -13.63
CA HIS A 267 -11.27 -7.72 -12.75
C HIS A 267 -10.89 -9.10 -12.19
N GLY A 268 -11.03 -9.27 -10.87
CA GLY A 268 -10.61 -10.48 -10.17
C GLY A 268 -9.10 -10.64 -9.98
N ALA A 269 -8.27 -9.66 -10.39
CA ALA A 269 -6.83 -9.68 -10.14
C ALA A 269 -6.45 -8.93 -8.86
N LEU A 270 -5.37 -9.37 -8.23
CA LEU A 270 -4.74 -8.68 -7.11
C LEU A 270 -3.34 -8.22 -7.49
N PHE A 271 -2.98 -7.02 -7.09
CA PHE A 271 -1.63 -6.51 -7.26
C PHE A 271 -0.78 -6.96 -6.08
N VAL A 272 0.47 -7.31 -6.35
CA VAL A 272 1.50 -7.57 -5.34
C VAL A 272 2.66 -6.64 -5.61
N ASN A 273 3.17 -5.99 -4.58
CA ASN A 273 4.42 -5.23 -4.67
C ASN A 273 5.37 -5.51 -3.52
N ILE A 274 6.65 -5.41 -3.85
CA ILE A 274 7.76 -5.58 -2.92
C ILE A 274 7.93 -4.28 -2.13
N GLY A 275 7.99 -4.40 -0.81
CA GLY A 275 8.26 -3.28 0.09
C GLY A 275 9.74 -3.12 0.40
N ASP A 276 10.08 -1.97 0.98
CA ASP A 276 11.43 -1.55 1.30
C ASP A 276 12.14 -2.50 2.27
N ILE A 277 11.41 -3.17 3.16
CA ILE A 277 12.00 -4.12 4.12
C ILE A 277 12.44 -5.39 3.39
N LEU A 278 11.63 -5.92 2.48
CA LEU A 278 12.02 -7.11 1.72
C LEU A 278 13.13 -6.79 0.71
N ARG A 279 13.15 -5.59 0.12
CA ARG A 279 14.29 -5.09 -0.66
C ARG A 279 15.59 -5.10 0.16
N LEU A 280 15.54 -4.59 1.39
CA LEU A 280 16.69 -4.59 2.31
C LEU A 280 17.15 -6.03 2.62
N MET A 281 16.22 -6.91 3.00
CA MET A 281 16.53 -8.30 3.35
C MET A 281 17.10 -9.09 2.18
N THR A 282 16.63 -8.83 0.96
CA THR A 282 17.12 -9.50 -0.25
C THR A 282 18.42 -8.89 -0.80
N ASN A 283 19.02 -7.93 -0.09
CA ASN A 283 20.23 -7.22 -0.50
C ASN A 283 20.09 -6.58 -1.90
N ASP A 284 18.99 -5.85 -2.13
CA ASP A 284 18.62 -5.27 -3.43
C ASP A 284 18.38 -6.29 -4.57
N LYS A 285 18.33 -7.62 -4.32
CA LYS A 285 17.89 -8.59 -5.34
C LYS A 285 16.46 -8.31 -5.79
N PHE A 286 15.53 -8.04 -4.86
CA PHE A 286 14.21 -7.54 -5.23
C PHE A 286 14.14 -6.03 -5.08
N THR A 287 13.31 -5.40 -5.91
CA THR A 287 13.22 -3.95 -6.00
C THR A 287 11.89 -3.46 -5.44
N SER A 288 11.96 -2.49 -4.52
CA SER A 288 10.81 -1.69 -4.06
C SER A 288 10.75 -0.41 -4.89
N VAL A 289 9.56 -0.10 -5.42
CA VAL A 289 9.37 0.89 -6.49
C VAL A 289 8.45 2.01 -6.08
N TYR A 290 8.82 3.22 -6.52
CA TYR A 290 7.97 4.39 -6.36
C TYR A 290 6.65 4.22 -7.10
N HIS A 291 5.55 4.43 -6.40
CA HIS A 291 4.21 4.41 -6.96
C HIS A 291 3.38 5.59 -6.41
N ARG A 292 2.32 5.93 -7.13
CA ARG A 292 1.36 6.99 -6.76
C ARG A 292 -0.04 6.62 -7.22
N VAL A 293 -1.04 7.37 -6.76
CA VAL A 293 -2.43 7.21 -7.22
C VAL A 293 -2.92 8.52 -7.81
N SER A 294 -3.16 8.53 -9.12
CA SER A 294 -3.84 9.62 -9.81
C SER A 294 -5.35 9.55 -9.60
N LEU A 295 -6.00 10.70 -9.67
CA LEU A 295 -7.46 10.80 -9.59
C LEU A 295 -8.06 10.80 -11.00
N LYS A 296 -9.22 10.19 -11.16
CA LYS A 296 -9.98 10.19 -12.41
C LYS A 296 -11.32 10.86 -12.19
N ASN A 297 -11.76 11.67 -13.15
CA ASN A 297 -13.05 12.36 -13.08
C ASN A 297 -14.18 11.48 -13.64
N ILE A 298 -14.36 10.30 -13.05
CA ILE A 298 -15.36 9.29 -13.48
C ILE A 298 -16.32 8.94 -12.32
N GLY A 299 -15.83 9.02 -11.08
CA GLY A 299 -16.60 8.73 -9.88
C GLY A 299 -15.70 8.34 -8.71
N PRO A 300 -16.27 8.01 -7.55
CA PRO A 300 -15.50 7.61 -6.39
C PRO A 300 -14.81 6.27 -6.60
N ARG A 301 -13.49 6.27 -6.36
CA ARG A 301 -12.64 5.09 -6.43
C ARG A 301 -12.49 4.45 -5.05
N VAL A 302 -12.44 3.12 -5.02
CA VAL A 302 -12.10 2.33 -3.84
C VAL A 302 -10.94 1.39 -4.13
N SER A 303 -10.05 1.24 -3.16
CA SER A 303 -9.06 0.17 -3.17
C SER A 303 -8.79 -0.33 -1.76
N VAL A 304 -8.49 -1.61 -1.61
CA VAL A 304 -8.17 -2.24 -0.33
C VAL A 304 -6.72 -2.68 -0.36
N VAL A 305 -5.92 -2.06 0.50
CA VAL A 305 -4.49 -2.32 0.62
C VAL A 305 -4.27 -3.24 1.80
N THR A 306 -3.52 -4.32 1.61
CA THR A 306 -3.17 -5.29 2.63
C THR A 306 -1.67 -5.29 2.83
N PHE A 307 -1.20 -4.79 3.97
CA PHE A 307 0.21 -4.71 4.31
C PHE A 307 0.63 -5.90 5.16
N PHE A 308 1.70 -6.57 4.72
CA PHE A 308 2.45 -7.52 5.52
C PHE A 308 3.63 -6.77 6.15
N LEU A 309 3.48 -6.40 7.43
CA LEU A 309 4.41 -5.55 8.17
C LEU A 309 4.25 -5.73 9.68
N ASN A 310 5.34 -6.07 10.36
CA ASN A 310 5.39 -6.25 11.82
C ASN A 310 5.60 -4.91 12.57
N TYR A 311 4.59 -4.02 12.59
CA TYR A 311 4.65 -2.71 13.26
C TYR A 311 4.04 -2.68 14.68
N THR A 312 3.11 -3.58 15.00
CA THR A 312 2.11 -3.33 16.06
C THR A 312 2.43 -3.81 17.46
N LEU A 313 3.56 -4.48 17.71
CA LEU A 313 3.88 -4.94 19.05
C LEU A 313 5.09 -4.19 19.62
N SER A 314 4.97 -3.69 20.84
CA SER A 314 6.11 -3.32 21.68
C SER A 314 7.17 -4.44 21.74
N GLU A 315 6.73 -5.69 21.56
CA GLU A 315 7.55 -6.90 21.48
C GLU A 315 8.31 -7.05 20.14
N CYS A 316 7.84 -6.43 19.04
CA CYS A 316 8.53 -6.47 17.73
C CYS A 316 9.70 -5.48 17.61
N THR A 317 9.97 -4.68 18.64
CA THR A 317 11.09 -3.73 18.61
C THR A 317 12.46 -4.40 18.76
N SER A 318 12.50 -5.66 19.22
CA SER A 318 13.73 -6.47 19.34
C SER A 318 14.07 -7.22 18.05
N LYS A 319 13.11 -7.45 17.15
CA LYS A 319 13.37 -8.13 15.89
C LYS A 319 14.21 -7.23 14.99
N THR A 320 15.30 -7.80 14.52
CA THR A 320 16.23 -7.13 13.63
C THR A 320 16.13 -7.69 12.22
N TYR A 321 16.45 -6.84 11.25
CA TYR A 321 16.50 -7.16 9.84
C TYR A 321 17.87 -6.79 9.29
N GLY A 322 18.26 -7.51 8.26
CA GLY A 322 19.51 -7.34 7.54
C GLY A 322 19.48 -8.21 6.29
N PRO A 323 20.52 -8.12 5.45
CA PRO A 323 20.65 -9.00 4.30
C PRO A 323 20.64 -10.48 4.72
N ILE A 324 19.80 -11.28 4.07
CA ILE A 324 19.73 -12.74 4.21
C ILE A 324 21.09 -13.34 3.88
N LYS A 325 21.65 -14.13 4.80
CA LYS A 325 23.06 -14.58 4.73
C LYS A 325 23.33 -15.49 3.55
N GLU A 326 22.37 -16.34 3.22
CA GLU A 326 22.39 -17.29 2.10
C GLU A 326 22.38 -16.60 0.74
N LEU A 327 22.01 -15.31 0.69
CA LEU A 327 22.05 -14.52 -0.54
C LEU A 327 23.37 -13.78 -0.73
N LEU A 328 24.25 -13.74 0.27
CA LEU A 328 25.53 -13.03 0.25
C LEU A 328 26.65 -13.93 -0.26
N SER A 329 27.58 -13.35 -1.01
CA SER A 329 28.82 -13.99 -1.46
C SER A 329 29.91 -12.94 -1.67
N GLU A 330 31.10 -13.34 -2.12
CA GLU A 330 32.15 -12.38 -2.51
C GLU A 330 31.68 -11.52 -3.71
N GLU A 331 30.89 -12.08 -4.62
CA GLU A 331 30.32 -11.39 -5.78
C GLU A 331 29.04 -10.60 -5.45
N ASN A 332 28.38 -10.92 -4.33
CA ASN A 332 27.22 -10.19 -3.82
C ASN A 332 27.43 -9.80 -2.35
N PRO A 333 28.34 -8.85 -2.06
CA PRO A 333 28.61 -8.43 -0.69
C PRO A 333 27.40 -7.68 -0.09
N PRO A 334 27.30 -7.61 1.25
CA PRO A 334 26.21 -6.88 1.90
C PRO A 334 26.23 -5.38 1.50
N ILE A 335 25.07 -4.85 1.13
CA ILE A 335 24.83 -3.44 0.81
C ILE A 335 24.28 -2.71 2.04
N TYR A 336 23.52 -3.40 2.87
CA TYR A 336 22.88 -2.88 4.07
C TYR A 336 23.56 -3.37 5.34
N ARG A 337 23.47 -2.55 6.39
CA ARG A 337 23.87 -2.96 7.73
C ARG A 337 23.04 -4.14 8.19
N ASP A 338 23.63 -4.93 9.08
CA ASP A 338 22.92 -5.99 9.78
C ASP A 338 22.28 -5.47 11.07
N ASN A 339 21.43 -6.29 11.68
CA ASN A 339 20.81 -6.05 12.99
C ASN A 339 19.99 -4.74 13.09
N ILE A 340 19.34 -4.32 12.01
CA ILE A 340 18.53 -3.09 11.96
C ILE A 340 17.16 -3.35 12.58
N THR A 341 16.80 -2.61 13.63
CA THR A 341 15.49 -2.78 14.29
C THR A 341 14.35 -2.16 13.49
N MET A 342 13.12 -2.66 13.68
CA MET A 342 11.92 -1.97 13.14
C MET A 342 11.86 -0.51 13.57
N LYS A 343 12.21 -0.22 14.82
CA LYS A 343 12.20 1.15 15.36
C LYS A 343 13.12 2.07 14.56
N GLU A 344 14.30 1.60 14.21
CA GLU A 344 15.27 2.34 13.39
C GLU A 344 14.75 2.58 11.97
N ILE A 345 14.24 1.52 11.30
CA ILE A 345 13.60 1.61 9.97
C ILE A 345 12.53 2.70 9.96
N LEU A 346 11.62 2.66 10.93
CA LEU A 346 10.49 3.59 11.02
C LEU A 346 10.94 5.01 11.36
N THR A 347 11.96 5.15 12.21
CA THR A 347 12.55 6.47 12.52
C THR A 347 13.05 7.14 11.24
N HIS A 348 13.78 6.42 10.40
CA HIS A 348 14.25 6.96 9.11
C HIS A 348 13.11 7.16 8.11
N TYR A 349 12.15 6.24 8.02
CA TYR A 349 10.97 6.37 7.15
C TYR A 349 10.10 7.59 7.49
N TYR A 350 9.97 7.94 8.77
CA TYR A 350 9.23 9.11 9.21
C TYR A 350 10.06 10.40 9.24
N ALA A 351 11.39 10.30 9.31
CA ALA A 351 12.30 11.43 9.21
C ALA A 351 12.54 11.86 7.75
N LYS A 352 12.29 10.98 6.77
CA LYS A 352 12.37 11.28 5.34
C LYS A 352 11.57 12.55 5.03
N GLY A 353 12.30 13.60 4.66
CA GLY A 353 11.74 14.90 4.28
C GLY A 353 11.31 14.95 2.82
N VAL A 354 11.07 16.15 2.33
CA VAL A 354 10.62 16.44 0.95
C VAL A 354 11.74 16.28 -0.10
N ASP A 355 12.95 15.88 0.32
CA ASP A 355 14.13 15.76 -0.54
C ASP A 355 14.10 14.55 -1.49
N GLY A 356 13.14 13.63 -1.30
CA GLY A 356 12.86 12.53 -2.22
C GLY A 356 13.85 11.37 -2.15
N ASN A 357 14.90 11.46 -1.32
CA ASN A 357 15.91 10.42 -1.16
C ASN A 357 15.32 9.17 -0.48
N SER A 358 15.76 7.97 -0.86
CA SER A 358 15.33 6.75 -0.17
C SER A 358 15.85 6.74 1.26
N TYR A 359 14.99 6.49 2.24
CA TYR A 359 15.42 6.38 3.64
C TYR A 359 16.30 5.14 3.86
N LEU A 360 16.30 4.19 2.93
CA LEU A 360 17.21 3.05 2.96
C LEU A 360 18.69 3.47 2.83
N LEU A 361 18.98 4.66 2.30
CA LEU A 361 20.37 5.16 2.20
C LEU A 361 21.05 5.29 3.57
N SER A 362 20.32 5.64 4.63
CA SER A 362 20.88 5.71 6.00
C SER A 362 21.09 4.33 6.65
N LEU A 363 20.62 3.27 5.99
CA LEU A 363 20.75 1.88 6.43
C LEU A 363 21.82 1.12 5.65
N ARG A 364 22.41 1.73 4.61
CA ARG A 364 23.53 1.14 3.85
C ARG A 364 24.83 1.11 4.67
N LEU A 365 25.72 0.19 4.31
CA LEU A 365 27.07 0.05 4.87
C LEU A 365 28.01 1.19 4.48
#